data_AF-A0A3M1WK04-F1
#
_entry.id   AF-A0A3M1WK04-F1
#
_cell.length_a   1.000
_cell.length_b   1.000
_cell.length_c   1.000
_cell.angle_alpha   90.00
_cell.angle_beta   90.00
_cell.angle_gamma   90.00
#
_symmetry.space_group_name_H-M   'P 1'
#
loop_
_entity.id
_entity.type
_entity.pdbx_description
1 polymer ?
#
loop_
_entity_poly.entity_id
_entity_poly.type
_entity_poly.pdbx_seq_one_letter_code
_entity_poly.pdbx_strand_id
1 'polypeptide(L)'
;MKKRFILFCILSGLLVISLVVYLNPTSGVVEAGEAFTLDVEPDLTTFDIVDPDGNGEGPFFIQGPIYPEGTLDENGNAPPGSVPIGQFFCWGWLYHGGEFAVVSQEFQLNGLGEIQVQGNEDDRRAVVGGTGVFKDVRGVGFAKFLNFPTNVSFTIDFDLD
;
A
#
# COMPACT_ATOMS: atom_id res chain seq x y z
N MET A 1 0.90 -14.50 69.58
CA MET A 1 0.32 -15.61 68.78
C MET A 1 -0.50 -14.97 67.66
N LYS A 2 -0.56 -15.46 66.42
CA LYS A 2 -0.12 -16.75 65.82
C LYS A 2 1.15 -16.62 64.95
N LYS A 3 1.74 -17.74 64.51
CA LYS A 3 2.71 -17.91 63.40
C LYS A 3 2.00 -18.79 62.33
N ARG A 4 2.33 -18.87 61.04
CA ARG A 4 3.59 -19.16 60.28
C ARG A 4 3.47 -18.49 58.87
N PHE A 5 4.53 -18.13 58.10
CA PHE A 5 5.49 -18.99 57.34
C PHE A 5 4.77 -20.04 56.45
N ILE A 6 5.06 -20.27 55.16
CA ILE A 6 6.26 -20.18 54.27
C ILE A 6 5.80 -19.56 52.90
N LEU A 7 6.54 -18.83 52.03
CA LEU A 7 7.98 -18.54 51.76
C LEU A 7 8.74 -19.42 50.72
N PHE A 8 8.44 -19.21 49.42
CA PHE A 8 9.23 -19.60 48.22
C PHE A 8 9.34 -18.32 47.33
N CYS A 9 10.43 -17.87 46.67
CA CYS A 9 11.71 -18.46 46.19
C CYS A 9 11.55 -19.45 45.01
N ILE A 10 12.27 -19.38 43.88
CA ILE A 10 13.23 -18.37 43.36
C ILE A 10 13.43 -18.57 41.82
N LEU A 11 13.93 -17.55 41.10
CA LEU A 11 14.46 -17.57 39.70
C LEU A 11 13.67 -18.30 38.57
N SER A 12 13.04 -17.52 37.69
CA SER A 12 13.33 -17.46 36.22
C SER A 12 12.31 -16.51 35.54
N GLY A 13 12.64 -15.75 34.49
CA GLY A 13 13.93 -15.50 33.85
C GLY A 13 13.75 -14.58 32.63
N LEU A 14 14.71 -13.68 32.36
CA LEU A 14 14.69 -12.62 31.33
C LEU A 14 13.58 -11.55 31.57
N LEU A 15 13.84 -10.23 31.47
CA LEU A 15 14.50 -9.46 30.41
C LEU A 15 13.64 -9.34 29.14
N VAL A 16 12.48 -8.69 29.26
CA VAL A 16 11.82 -8.02 28.12
C VAL A 16 12.46 -6.63 27.97
N ILE A 17 13.72 -6.62 27.53
CA ILE A 17 14.35 -5.46 26.90
C ILE A 17 14.27 -5.69 25.40
N SER A 18 13.96 -4.63 24.64
CA SER A 18 13.91 -4.62 23.18
C SER A 18 12.91 -5.59 22.54
N LEU A 19 11.63 -5.18 22.51
CA LEU A 19 10.98 -5.03 21.20
C LEU A 19 9.95 -3.89 21.17
N VAL A 20 10.41 -2.68 21.50
CA VAL A 20 9.98 -1.56 20.65
C VAL A 20 10.64 -1.83 19.31
N VAL A 21 9.88 -2.32 18.33
CA VAL A 21 10.28 -2.18 16.93
C VAL A 21 10.27 -0.67 16.69
N TYR A 22 11.46 -0.08 16.71
CA TYR A 22 11.64 1.19 16.04
C TYR A 22 11.38 0.89 14.57
N LEU A 23 10.17 1.19 14.10
CA LEU A 23 9.92 1.53 12.70
C LEU A 23 10.58 2.89 12.42
N ASN A 24 11.89 2.93 12.64
CA ASN A 24 12.77 3.70 11.79
C ASN A 24 12.63 3.05 10.40
N PRO A 25 12.25 3.79 9.36
CA PRO A 25 12.66 3.47 8.00
C PRO A 25 14.18 3.77 7.87
N THR A 26 15.01 3.14 8.72
CA THR A 26 16.47 3.17 8.61
C THR A 26 16.87 2.32 7.43
N SER A 27 16.85 2.94 6.25
CA SER A 27 17.42 2.40 5.02
C SER A 27 17.09 0.92 4.82
N GLY A 28 15.80 0.59 4.83
CA GLY A 28 15.30 -0.64 4.24
C GLY A 28 15.59 -0.57 2.75
N VAL A 29 16.81 -0.98 2.37
CA VAL A 29 17.17 -1.20 0.97
C VAL A 29 16.31 -2.37 0.53
N VAL A 30 15.25 -2.08 -0.23
CA VAL A 30 14.59 -3.09 -1.05
C VAL A 30 15.65 -3.58 -2.03
N GLU A 31 16.23 -4.75 -1.78
CA GLU A 31 17.20 -5.33 -2.71
C GLU A 31 16.44 -5.76 -3.97
N ALA A 32 17.03 -5.51 -5.15
CA ALA A 32 16.40 -5.86 -6.41
C ALA A 32 16.22 -7.40 -6.48
N GLY A 33 14.97 -7.83 -6.70
CA GLY A 33 14.56 -9.24 -6.66
C GLY A 33 13.82 -9.68 -5.40
N GLU A 34 13.61 -8.81 -4.39
CA GLU A 34 12.66 -9.10 -3.31
C GLU A 34 11.26 -8.55 -3.64
N ALA A 35 10.26 -9.43 -3.57
CA ALA A 35 8.85 -9.06 -3.66
C ALA A 35 8.41 -8.32 -2.40
N PHE A 36 7.62 -7.25 -2.57
CA PHE A 36 7.10 -6.45 -1.45
C PHE A 36 5.69 -5.95 -1.71
N THR A 37 5.05 -5.53 -0.61
CA THR A 37 3.62 -5.24 -0.55
C THR A 37 3.38 -3.83 -0.02
N LEU A 38 2.45 -3.08 -0.63
CA LEU A 38 2.03 -1.72 -0.22
C LEU A 38 0.53 -1.66 0.07
N ASP A 39 0.15 -0.95 1.13
CA ASP A 39 -1.23 -0.52 1.37
C ASP A 39 -1.46 0.86 0.74
N VAL A 40 -2.57 1.04 0.01
CA VAL A 40 -2.96 2.34 -0.56
C VAL A 40 -4.39 2.69 -0.16
N GLU A 41 -4.58 3.93 0.27
CA GLU A 41 -5.89 4.54 0.57
C GLU A 41 -6.16 5.69 -0.42
N PRO A 42 -6.64 5.40 -1.64
CA PRO A 42 -7.10 6.40 -2.61
C PRO A 42 -8.16 7.33 -2.04
N ASP A 43 -7.92 8.63 -2.16
CA ASP A 43 -8.87 9.67 -1.79
C ASP A 43 -9.94 9.78 -2.88
N LEU A 44 -11.09 9.15 -2.65
CA LEU A 44 -12.24 9.20 -3.55
C LEU A 44 -12.81 10.61 -3.76
N THR A 45 -12.44 11.62 -2.95
CA THR A 45 -12.80 13.02 -3.24
C THR A 45 -11.96 13.63 -4.38
N THR A 46 -10.88 12.95 -4.79
CA THR A 46 -10.05 13.29 -5.96
C THR A 46 -10.42 12.52 -7.21
N PHE A 47 -11.41 11.62 -7.14
CA PHE A 47 -11.90 10.85 -8.28
C PHE A 47 -12.72 11.75 -9.21
N ASP A 48 -12.15 12.08 -10.36
CA ASP A 48 -12.77 12.90 -11.41
C ASP A 48 -12.86 12.09 -12.71
N ILE A 49 -14.05 12.02 -13.32
CA ILE A 49 -14.28 11.43 -14.65
C ILE A 49 -14.83 12.51 -15.56
N VAL A 50 -14.19 12.72 -16.71
CA VAL A 50 -14.75 13.58 -17.77
C VAL A 50 -15.62 12.73 -18.68
N ASP A 51 -16.85 12.41 -18.24
CA ASP A 51 -17.88 11.74 -19.04
C ASP A 51 -18.78 12.78 -19.75
N PRO A 52 -18.61 13.02 -21.07
CA PRO A 52 -19.40 14.00 -21.82
C PRO A 52 -20.75 13.46 -22.30
N ASP A 53 -20.92 12.14 -22.38
CA ASP A 53 -22.06 11.47 -23.02
C ASP A 53 -23.02 10.81 -22.01
N GLY A 54 -22.63 10.75 -20.74
CA GLY A 54 -23.40 10.18 -19.63
C GLY A 54 -23.42 8.65 -19.63
N ASN A 55 -22.38 8.02 -20.18
CA ASN A 55 -22.32 6.57 -20.37
C ASN A 55 -21.40 5.82 -19.40
N GLY A 56 -20.70 6.51 -18.48
CA GLY A 56 -19.74 5.93 -17.56
C GLY A 56 -18.35 5.65 -18.17
N GLU A 57 -18.09 6.14 -19.39
CA GLU A 57 -16.80 6.05 -20.07
C GLU A 57 -16.10 7.41 -20.11
N GLY A 58 -14.78 7.41 -20.28
CA GLY A 58 -13.99 8.65 -20.36
C GLY A 58 -12.66 8.57 -19.62
N PRO A 59 -11.84 9.63 -19.70
CA PRO A 59 -10.62 9.73 -18.93
C PRO A 59 -10.96 9.98 -17.46
N PHE A 60 -10.18 9.37 -16.56
CA PHE A 60 -10.30 9.59 -15.13
C PHE A 60 -8.96 9.83 -14.44
N PHE A 61 -9.01 10.44 -13.26
CA PHE A 61 -7.88 10.62 -12.35
C PHE A 61 -8.29 10.29 -10.91
N ILE A 62 -7.37 9.76 -10.12
CA ILE A 62 -7.47 9.60 -8.66
C ILE A 62 -6.07 9.60 -8.04
N GLN A 63 -5.96 10.02 -6.77
CA GLN A 63 -4.72 9.99 -5.99
C GLN A 63 -5.01 9.61 -4.52
N GLY A 64 -4.01 9.25 -3.74
CA GLY A 64 -4.15 9.06 -2.29
C GLY A 64 -2.85 8.71 -1.57
N PRO A 65 -2.82 8.78 -0.23
CA PRO A 65 -1.68 8.33 0.56
C PRO A 65 -1.36 6.82 0.38
N ILE A 66 -0.07 6.50 0.43
CA ILE A 66 0.45 5.13 0.55
C ILE A 66 0.92 4.91 1.99
N TYR A 67 0.57 3.77 2.57
CA TYR A 67 0.94 3.34 3.92
C TYR A 67 1.75 2.03 3.90
N PRO A 68 2.47 1.70 4.99
CA PRO A 68 3.05 0.36 5.16
C PRO A 68 1.96 -0.73 5.15
N GLU A 69 2.28 -1.93 4.65
CA GLU A 69 1.39 -3.10 4.69
C GLU A 69 0.80 -3.33 6.09
N GLY A 70 -0.51 -3.59 6.15
CA GLY A 70 -1.23 -3.85 7.40
C GLY A 70 -1.51 -2.60 8.23
N THR A 71 -1.45 -1.42 7.62
CA THR A 71 -1.85 -0.15 8.26
C THR A 71 -3.35 0.08 8.15
N LEU A 72 -3.96 -0.31 7.02
CA LEU A 72 -5.38 -0.07 6.76
C LEU A 72 -6.28 -1.06 7.50
N ASP A 73 -7.45 -0.58 7.92
CA ASP A 73 -8.47 -1.44 8.54
C ASP A 73 -9.23 -2.30 7.51
N GLU A 74 -10.12 -3.18 7.98
CA GLU A 74 -10.94 -4.04 7.09
C GLU A 74 -11.88 -3.23 6.16
N ASN A 75 -12.11 -1.96 6.48
CA ASN A 75 -12.87 -1.01 5.67
C ASN A 75 -11.97 -0.17 4.73
N GLY A 76 -10.64 -0.37 4.77
CA GLY A 76 -9.66 0.30 3.92
C GLY A 76 -9.13 1.65 4.41
N ASN A 77 -9.39 2.05 5.66
CA ASN A 77 -9.04 3.37 6.19
C ASN A 77 -7.80 3.31 7.09
N ALA A 78 -6.94 4.35 7.06
CA ALA A 78 -5.83 4.45 8.00
C ALA A 78 -6.28 4.90 9.42
N PRO A 79 -5.77 4.26 10.49
CA PRO A 79 -6.00 4.70 11.87
C PRO A 79 -5.56 6.16 12.13
N PRO A 80 -6.25 6.90 13.03
CA PRO A 80 -5.88 8.28 13.35
C PRO A 80 -4.44 8.42 13.85
N GLY A 81 -3.61 9.15 13.10
CA GLY A 81 -2.20 9.36 13.39
C GLY A 81 -1.22 8.47 12.61
N SER A 82 -1.71 7.57 11.75
CA SER A 82 -0.90 6.86 10.77
C SER A 82 -0.18 7.84 9.83
N VAL A 83 1.08 7.54 9.50
CA VAL A 83 1.96 8.40 8.70
C VAL A 83 2.15 7.79 7.31
N PRO A 84 1.78 8.49 6.21
CA PRO A 84 2.01 8.01 4.86
C PRO A 84 3.51 7.85 4.56
N ILE A 85 3.87 6.73 3.92
CA ILE A 85 5.21 6.49 3.36
C ILE A 85 5.33 6.94 1.91
N GLY A 86 4.24 7.37 1.28
CA GLY A 86 4.25 7.86 -0.10
C GLY A 86 2.93 8.44 -0.56
N GLN A 87 2.88 8.76 -1.85
CA GLN A 87 1.71 9.25 -2.57
C GLN A 87 1.47 8.40 -3.82
N PHE A 88 0.24 7.93 -3.97
CA PHE A 88 -0.26 7.22 -5.14
C PHE A 88 -0.98 8.20 -6.08
N PHE A 89 -0.82 7.94 -7.38
CA PHE A 89 -1.55 8.57 -8.46
C PHE A 89 -2.00 7.50 -9.46
N CYS A 90 -3.20 7.64 -10.02
CA CYS A 90 -3.69 6.80 -11.10
C CYS A 90 -4.49 7.65 -12.07
N TRP A 91 -4.22 7.47 -13.36
CA TRP A 91 -4.98 8.06 -14.44
C TRP A 91 -5.20 7.02 -15.53
N GLY A 92 -6.33 7.09 -16.21
CA GLY A 92 -6.71 6.06 -17.15
C GLY A 92 -7.91 6.43 -18.00
N TRP A 93 -8.47 5.41 -18.65
CA TRP A 93 -9.71 5.53 -19.42
C TRP A 93 -10.67 4.39 -19.06
N LEU A 94 -11.89 4.75 -18.65
CA LEU A 94 -13.01 3.84 -18.39
C LEU A 94 -13.74 3.50 -19.70
N TYR A 95 -14.04 2.23 -19.91
CA TYR A 95 -14.71 1.73 -21.11
C TYR A 95 -15.66 0.55 -20.84
N HIS A 96 -16.49 0.22 -21.82
CA HIS A 96 -17.62 -0.73 -21.72
C HIS A 96 -18.66 -0.30 -20.66
N GLY A 97 -19.03 0.98 -20.67
CA GLY A 97 -19.93 1.57 -19.68
C GLY A 97 -19.35 1.65 -18.26
N GLY A 98 -18.02 1.71 -18.14
CA GLY A 98 -17.30 1.77 -16.87
C GLY A 98 -16.99 0.40 -16.23
N GLU A 99 -17.25 -0.71 -16.91
CA GLU A 99 -16.92 -2.06 -16.42
C GLU A 99 -15.40 -2.33 -16.40
N PHE A 100 -14.64 -1.71 -17.32
CA PHE A 100 -13.18 -1.90 -17.43
C PHE A 100 -12.45 -0.56 -17.45
N ALA A 101 -11.20 -0.58 -16.99
CA ALA A 101 -10.29 0.56 -17.05
C ALA A 101 -8.91 0.14 -17.56
N VAL A 102 -8.35 0.93 -18.49
CA VAL A 102 -6.92 0.90 -18.81
C VAL A 102 -6.24 2.03 -18.05
N VAL A 103 -5.17 1.71 -17.31
CA VAL A 103 -4.58 2.61 -16.30
C VAL A 103 -3.07 2.78 -16.44
N SER A 104 -2.62 3.96 -16.06
CA SER A 104 -1.24 4.26 -15.65
C SER A 104 -1.25 4.66 -14.18
N GLN A 105 -0.41 4.02 -13.40
CA GLN A 105 -0.33 4.16 -11.95
C GLN A 105 1.09 4.54 -11.55
N GLU A 106 1.22 5.45 -10.59
CA GLU A 106 2.50 5.90 -10.05
C GLU A 106 2.51 5.87 -8.53
N PHE A 107 3.58 5.32 -7.96
CA PHE A 107 3.77 5.12 -6.52
C PHE A 107 5.03 5.88 -6.11
N GLN A 108 4.85 7.10 -5.59
CA GLN A 108 5.95 7.94 -5.13
C GLN A 108 6.27 7.63 -3.67
N LEU A 109 7.38 6.94 -3.39
CA LEU A 109 7.75 6.49 -2.04
C LEU A 109 8.83 7.39 -1.42
N ASN A 110 8.53 7.94 -0.25
CA ASN A 110 9.30 8.98 0.44
C ASN A 110 10.74 8.54 0.71
N GLY A 111 11.68 9.10 -0.05
CA GLY A 111 13.12 8.83 0.08
C GLY A 111 13.62 7.55 -0.60
N LEU A 112 12.74 6.76 -1.24
CA LEU A 112 13.11 5.57 -2.01
C LEU A 112 13.12 5.85 -3.52
N GLY A 113 12.12 6.59 -4.02
CA GLY A 113 11.91 6.84 -5.44
C GLY A 113 10.49 6.51 -5.87
N GLU A 114 10.27 6.42 -7.18
CA GLU A 114 8.96 6.26 -7.80
C GLU A 114 8.88 4.92 -8.53
N ILE A 115 7.68 4.32 -8.64
CA ILE A 115 7.42 3.13 -9.49
C ILE A 115 6.25 3.46 -10.40
N GLN A 116 6.34 3.10 -11.68
CA GLN A 116 5.25 3.23 -12.66
C GLN A 116 4.76 1.86 -13.13
N VAL A 117 3.44 1.68 -13.11
CA VAL A 117 2.72 0.45 -13.46
C VAL A 117 1.67 0.76 -14.53
N GLN A 118 1.55 -0.09 -15.55
CA GLN A 118 0.58 0.09 -16.64
C GLN A 118 -0.10 -1.23 -17.03
N GLY A 119 -1.37 -1.15 -17.41
CA GLY A 119 -2.18 -2.28 -17.87
C GLY A 119 -3.67 -2.03 -17.67
N ASN A 120 -4.48 -3.08 -17.66
CA ASN A 120 -5.88 -2.99 -17.26
C ASN A 120 -6.04 -3.18 -15.74
N GLU A 121 -7.21 -2.84 -15.18
CA GLU A 121 -7.54 -3.06 -13.76
C GLU A 121 -7.94 -4.49 -13.41
N ASP A 122 -8.33 -5.31 -14.38
CA ASP A 122 -8.85 -6.67 -14.18
C ASP A 122 -7.77 -7.78 -14.15
N ASP A 123 -6.50 -7.43 -14.38
CA ASP A 123 -5.42 -8.38 -14.66
C ASP A 123 -4.07 -7.97 -14.02
N ARG A 124 -3.03 -8.80 -14.17
CA ARG A 124 -1.65 -8.42 -13.76
C ARG A 124 -1.13 -7.27 -14.63
N ARG A 125 -0.67 -6.19 -14.00
CA ARG A 125 -0.12 -5.00 -14.67
C ARG A 125 1.40 -5.03 -14.72
N ALA A 126 1.99 -4.46 -15.77
CA ALA A 126 3.45 -4.45 -15.94
C ALA A 126 4.10 -3.28 -15.19
N VAL A 127 5.23 -3.53 -14.51
CA VAL A 127 6.12 -2.48 -14.01
C VAL A 127 6.93 -1.94 -15.20
N VAL A 128 6.61 -0.73 -15.66
CA VAL A 128 7.18 -0.14 -16.87
C VAL A 128 8.42 0.71 -16.62
N GLY A 129 8.63 1.15 -15.38
CA GLY A 129 9.78 1.95 -14.98
C GLY A 129 9.71 2.43 -13.53
N GLY A 130 10.69 3.23 -13.14
CA GLY A 130 10.78 3.81 -11.81
C GLY A 130 11.98 4.74 -11.66
N THR A 131 12.17 5.28 -10.46
CA THR A 131 13.28 6.18 -10.10
C THR A 131 13.88 5.80 -8.75
N GLY A 132 14.97 6.47 -8.34
CA GLY A 132 15.66 6.16 -7.08
C GLY A 132 16.18 4.72 -7.03
N VAL A 133 15.74 3.94 -6.04
CA VAL A 133 16.08 2.52 -5.93
C VAL A 133 15.40 1.65 -7.00
N PHE A 134 14.26 2.07 -7.53
CA PHE A 134 13.44 1.29 -8.47
C PHE A 134 13.78 1.48 -9.95
N LYS A 135 14.81 2.29 -10.27
CA LYS A 135 15.14 2.70 -11.65
C LYS A 135 15.37 1.53 -12.64
N ASP A 136 15.98 0.44 -12.18
CA ASP A 136 16.31 -0.72 -13.02
C ASP A 136 15.28 -1.87 -12.89
N VAL A 137 14.38 -1.79 -11.90
CA VAL A 137 13.39 -2.83 -11.54
C VAL A 137 12.41 -3.11 -12.67
N ARG A 138 12.16 -4.39 -12.96
CA ARG A 138 11.07 -4.83 -13.85
C ARG A 138 10.26 -5.92 -13.14
N GLY A 139 9.06 -6.21 -13.64
CA GLY A 139 8.16 -7.16 -12.98
C GLY A 139 6.68 -6.90 -13.26
N VAL A 140 5.83 -7.42 -12.39
CA VAL A 140 4.38 -7.18 -12.40
C VAL A 140 3.85 -6.72 -11.05
N GLY A 141 2.80 -5.89 -11.09
CA GLY A 141 2.03 -5.47 -9.93
C GLY A 141 0.58 -5.95 -10.04
N PHE A 142 0.00 -6.39 -8.92
CA PHE A 142 -1.40 -6.80 -8.83
C PHE A 142 -2.10 -6.11 -7.65
N ALA A 143 -3.25 -5.46 -7.89
CA ALA A 143 -4.03 -4.84 -6.82
C ALA A 143 -5.11 -5.77 -6.30
N LYS A 144 -5.19 -5.89 -4.98
CA LYS A 144 -6.23 -6.60 -4.25
C LYS A 144 -7.07 -5.61 -3.47
N PHE A 145 -8.30 -5.35 -3.93
CA PHE A 145 -9.24 -4.46 -3.26
C PHE A 145 -9.70 -5.00 -1.90
N LEU A 146 -9.84 -4.08 -0.93
CA LEU A 146 -10.26 -4.40 0.43
C LEU A 146 -11.77 -4.17 0.66
N ASN A 147 -12.35 -3.09 0.12
CA ASN A 147 -13.73 -2.67 0.43
C ASN A 147 -14.50 -2.07 -0.77
N PHE A 148 -14.41 -2.67 -1.96
CA PHE A 148 -15.22 -2.21 -3.11
C PHE A 148 -16.72 -2.54 -2.91
N PRO A 149 -17.68 -1.62 -3.18
CA PRO A 149 -17.51 -0.27 -3.74
C PRO A 149 -17.42 0.86 -2.69
N THR A 150 -17.45 0.54 -1.40
CA THR A 150 -17.59 1.52 -0.30
C THR A 150 -16.34 2.38 -0.08
N ASN A 151 -15.15 1.79 -0.21
CA ASN A 151 -13.84 2.44 -0.19
C ASN A 151 -12.91 1.69 -1.17
N VAL A 152 -12.33 2.38 -2.15
CA VAL A 152 -11.41 1.77 -3.13
C VAL A 152 -9.99 1.73 -2.56
N SER A 153 -9.79 1.06 -1.43
CA SER A 153 -8.45 0.79 -0.88
C SER A 153 -7.95 -0.56 -1.34
N PHE A 154 -6.65 -0.68 -1.62
CA PHE A 154 -6.07 -1.91 -2.15
C PHE A 154 -4.65 -2.14 -1.66
N THR A 155 -4.28 -3.42 -1.66
CA THR A 155 -2.92 -3.90 -1.44
C THR A 155 -2.27 -4.19 -2.79
N ILE A 156 -1.04 -3.72 -3.07
CA ILE A 156 -0.26 -4.15 -4.25
C ILE A 156 0.92 -5.01 -3.87
N ASP A 157 0.95 -6.22 -4.44
CA ASP A 157 2.11 -7.10 -4.45
C ASP A 157 2.94 -6.84 -5.73
N PHE A 158 4.24 -6.60 -5.56
CA PHE A 158 5.21 -6.48 -6.64
C PHE A 158 6.05 -7.76 -6.76
N ASP A 159 6.04 -8.40 -7.94
CA ASP A 159 6.82 -9.59 -8.29
C ASP A 159 7.92 -9.14 -9.27
N LEU A 160 9.19 -9.10 -8.82
CA LEU A 160 10.27 -8.30 -9.42
C LEU A 160 11.49 -9.13 -9.86
N ASP A 161 12.00 -8.82 -11.06
CA ASP A 161 13.24 -9.36 -11.68
C ASP A 161 14.40 -8.34 -11.65
#